data_AF-Q0W372-F1
#
_entry.id   AF-Q0W372-F1
#
_cell.length_a   1.000
_cell.length_b   1.000
_cell.length_c   1.000
_cell.angle_alpha   90.00
_cell.angle_beta   90.00
_cell.angle_gamma   90.00
#
_symmetry.space_group_name_H-M   'P 1'
#
loop_
_entity.id
_entity.type
_entity.pdbx_description
1 polymer ?
#
loop_
_entity_poly.entity_id
_entity_poly.type
_entity_poly.pdbx_seq_one_letter_code
_entity_poly.pdbx_strand_id
1 'polypeptide(L)'
;MKVLIDTNGLMVPGQHGIDVFDELRRLGYDEFLVPSAVKEEVEALKQKVRGKDRLALSIASGLLDRCSVIEAPGSADDVLIALGKRLEAPVFTNDVILRKRLKAEGVRSIFMRSRHKLEMD
;
A
#
# COMPACT_ATOMS: atom_id res chain seq x y z
N MET A 1 -8.51 12.98 -2.38
CA MET A 1 -9.00 11.68 -2.92
C MET A 1 -8.46 10.53 -2.07
N LYS A 2 -9.17 9.40 -2.08
CA LYS A 2 -8.80 8.18 -1.33
C LYS A 2 -7.80 7.32 -2.08
N VAL A 3 -6.89 6.70 -1.35
CA VAL A 3 -6.00 5.64 -1.84
C VAL A 3 -5.91 4.53 -0.82
N LEU A 4 -6.00 3.28 -1.28
CA LEU A 4 -5.74 2.10 -0.47
C LEU A 4 -4.26 1.77 -0.55
N ILE A 5 -3.61 1.49 0.57
CA ILE A 5 -2.19 1.18 0.62
C ILE A 5 -2.00 -0.28 1.02
N ASP A 6 -1.25 -1.01 0.20
CA ASP A 6 -0.83 -2.38 0.42
C ASP A 6 0.44 -2.46 1.30
N THR A 7 0.72 -3.62 1.89
CA THR A 7 1.95 -3.90 2.66
C THR A 7 3.20 -3.53 1.86
N ASN A 8 3.24 -3.90 0.57
CA ASN A 8 4.36 -3.56 -0.31
C ASN A 8 4.53 -2.03 -0.45
N GLY A 9 3.43 -1.30 -0.64
CA GLY A 9 3.42 0.17 -0.73
C GLY A 9 3.97 0.83 0.55
N LEU A 10 3.59 0.31 1.73
CA LEU A 10 4.09 0.81 3.02
C LEU A 10 5.59 0.56 3.23
N MET A 11 6.18 -0.45 2.61
CA MET A 11 7.61 -0.77 2.72
C MET A 11 8.51 0.11 1.84
N VAL A 12 7.94 0.76 0.81
CA VAL A 12 8.68 1.58 -0.16
C VAL A 12 9.57 2.65 0.47
N PRO A 13 9.12 3.44 1.48
CA PRO A 13 9.97 4.44 2.12
C PRO A 13 11.25 3.87 2.71
N GLY A 14 11.17 2.71 3.36
CA GLY A 14 12.34 2.06 3.95
C GLY A 14 13.25 1.37 2.95
N GLN A 15 12.71 0.94 1.81
CA GLN A 15 13.49 0.28 0.74
C GLN A 15 14.16 1.28 -0.21
N HIS A 16 13.51 2.41 -0.47
CA HIS A 16 13.91 3.37 -1.52
C HIS A 16 14.25 4.76 -1.00
N GLY A 17 13.99 5.06 0.28
CA GLY A 17 14.32 6.35 0.89
C GLY A 17 13.48 7.51 0.35
N ILE A 18 12.19 7.26 0.09
CA ILE A 18 11.25 8.26 -0.47
C ILE A 18 10.07 8.49 0.47
N ASP A 19 9.53 9.71 0.49
CA ASP A 19 8.25 9.98 1.17
C ASP A 19 7.09 9.66 0.23
N VAL A 20 6.50 8.47 0.41
CA VAL A 20 5.36 8.03 -0.40
C VAL A 20 4.11 8.86 -0.18
N PHE A 21 3.92 9.45 1.00
CA PHE A 21 2.72 10.25 1.27
C PHE A 21 2.79 11.61 0.59
N ASP A 22 3.99 12.21 0.51
CA ASP A 22 4.19 13.42 -0.29
C ASP A 22 3.99 13.14 -1.78
N GLU A 23 4.47 12.01 -2.28
CA GLU A 23 4.23 11.61 -3.67
C GLU A 23 2.75 11.30 -3.95
N LEU A 24 2.04 10.65 -3.02
CA LEU A 24 0.60 10.43 -3.13
C LEU A 24 -0.16 11.76 -3.11
N ARG A 25 0.23 12.71 -2.25
CA ARG A 25 -0.34 14.07 -2.22
C ARG A 25 -0.09 14.82 -3.52
N ARG A 26 1.11 14.71 -4.10
CA ARG A 26 1.44 15.29 -5.41
C ARG A 26 0.52 14.75 -6.52
N LEU A 27 0.06 13.51 -6.40
CA LEU A 27 -0.91 12.88 -7.31
C LEU A 27 -2.39 13.21 -6.97
N GLY A 28 -2.65 13.98 -5.90
CA GLY A 28 -4.00 14.41 -5.49
C GLY A 28 -4.67 13.54 -4.42
N TYR A 29 -3.93 12.63 -3.78
CA TYR A 29 -4.45 11.75 -2.73
C TYR A 29 -4.06 12.25 -1.34
N ASP A 30 -5.05 12.42 -0.47
CA ASP A 30 -4.92 12.97 0.89
C ASP A 30 -5.61 12.11 1.95
N GLU A 31 -6.42 11.13 1.55
CA GLU A 31 -7.03 10.12 2.42
C GLU A 31 -6.33 8.77 2.23
N PHE A 32 -5.50 8.38 3.19
CA PHE A 32 -4.73 7.13 3.15
C PHE A 32 -5.45 6.03 3.94
N LEU A 33 -5.82 4.96 3.26
CA LEU A 33 -6.63 3.88 3.81
C LEU A 33 -5.84 2.58 3.83
N VAL A 34 -5.92 1.84 4.94
CA VAL A 34 -5.29 0.52 5.08
C VAL A 34 -6.32 -0.48 5.62
N PRO A 35 -6.57 -1.60 4.95
CA PRO A 35 -7.44 -2.66 5.49
C PRO A 35 -6.85 -3.31 6.75
N SER A 36 -7.68 -3.81 7.67
CA SER A 36 -7.21 -4.55 8.85
C SER A 36 -6.34 -5.77 8.46
N ALA A 37 -6.69 -6.47 7.37
CA ALA A 37 -5.86 -7.54 6.80
C ALA A 37 -4.41 -7.12 6.46
N VAL A 38 -4.22 -5.94 5.87
CA VAL A 38 -2.88 -5.41 5.53
C VAL A 38 -2.11 -5.05 6.80
N LYS A 39 -2.79 -4.43 7.79
CA LYS A 39 -2.19 -4.13 9.09
C LYS A 39 -1.71 -5.40 9.79
N GLU A 40 -2.52 -6.45 9.80
CA GLU A 40 -2.18 -7.76 10.38
C GLU A 40 -0.97 -8.39 9.68
N GLU A 41 -0.90 -8.29 8.35
CA GLU A 41 0.25 -8.79 7.58
C GLU A 41 1.55 -8.07 7.95
N VAL A 42 1.53 -6.74 8.04
CA VAL A 42 2.69 -5.93 8.48
C VAL A 42 3.18 -6.39 9.85
N GLU A 43 2.27 -6.57 10.81
CA GLU A 43 2.61 -7.04 12.16
C GLU A 43 3.15 -8.48 12.16
N ALA A 44 2.57 -9.37 11.36
CA ALA A 44 3.03 -10.76 11.24
C ALA A 44 4.44 -10.85 10.60
N LEU A 45 4.75 -9.98 9.65
CA LEU A 45 6.03 -9.96 8.95
C LEU A 45 7.18 -9.49 9.86
N LYS A 46 6.93 -8.60 10.83
CA LYS A 46 7.95 -8.11 11.77
C LYS A 46 8.74 -9.22 12.47
N GLN A 47 8.10 -10.37 12.73
CA GLN A 47 8.71 -11.50 13.41
C GLN A 47 9.54 -12.41 12.47
N LYS A 48 9.37 -12.27 11.15
CA LYS A 48 9.92 -13.19 10.15
C LYS A 48 11.11 -12.60 9.39
N VAL A 49 11.13 -11.29 9.19
CA VAL A 49 12.16 -10.64 8.36
C VAL A 49 13.45 -10.29 9.12
N ARG A 50 14.57 -10.20 8.39
CA ARG A 50 15.89 -9.82 8.93
C ARG A 50 16.56 -8.78 8.03
N GLY A 51 17.59 -8.11 8.55
CA GLY A 51 18.40 -7.17 7.77
C GLY A 51 17.61 -5.95 7.29
N LYS A 52 17.81 -5.55 6.04
CA LYS A 52 17.22 -4.33 5.45
C LYS A 52 15.69 -4.36 5.42
N ASP A 53 15.09 -5.53 5.23
CA ASP A 53 13.63 -5.67 5.20
C ASP A 53 13.01 -5.45 6.59
N ARG A 54 13.74 -5.75 7.67
CA ARG A 54 13.30 -5.43 9.03
C ARG A 54 13.23 -3.93 9.28
N LEU A 55 14.19 -3.17 8.76
CA LEU A 55 14.15 -1.71 8.82
C LEU A 55 12.96 -1.17 8.01
N ALA A 56 12.75 -1.69 6.80
CA ALA A 56 11.62 -1.28 5.98
C ALA A 56 10.26 -1.58 6.64
N LEU A 57 10.10 -2.74 7.28
CA LEU A 57 8.89 -3.07 8.02
C LEU A 57 8.72 -2.25 9.30
N SER A 58 9.80 -1.90 9.99
CA SER A 58 9.73 -0.97 11.13
C SER A 58 9.23 0.40 10.68
N ILE A 59 9.68 0.89 9.54
CA ILE A 59 9.20 2.15 8.95
C ILE A 59 7.73 1.98 8.56
N ALA A 60 7.39 0.95 7.78
CA ALA A 60 6.02 0.65 7.33
C ALA A 60 5.01 0.65 8.49
N SER A 61 5.38 0.04 9.63
CA SER A 61 4.52 0.01 10.81
C SER A 61 4.28 1.40 11.42
N GLY A 62 5.31 2.25 11.52
CA GLY A 62 5.11 3.63 11.99
C GLY A 62 4.29 4.48 11.00
N LEU A 63 4.28 4.11 9.72
CA LEU A 63 3.46 4.79 8.72
C LEU A 63 1.97 4.42 8.82
N LEU A 64 1.61 3.31 9.48
CA LEU A 64 0.21 2.95 9.73
C LEU A 64 -0.50 4.01 10.58
N ASP A 65 0.21 4.72 11.47
CA ASP A 65 -0.35 5.80 12.29
C ASP A 65 -0.80 7.00 11.45
N ARG A 66 -0.33 7.10 10.20
CA ARG A 66 -0.73 8.12 9.23
C ARG A 66 -1.89 7.67 8.34
N CYS A 67 -2.38 6.45 8.52
CA CYS A 67 -3.44 5.85 7.72
C CYS A 67 -4.70 5.63 8.57
N SER A 68 -5.86 5.74 7.95
CA SER A 68 -7.12 5.29 8.54
C SER A 68 -7.30 3.79 8.27
N VAL A 69 -7.44 3.01 9.35
CA VAL A 69 -7.65 1.57 9.25
C VAL A 69 -9.12 1.27 8.96
N ILE A 70 -9.39 0.47 7.93
CA ILE A 70 -10.73 -0.01 7.59
C ILE A 70 -10.85 -1.47 8.02
N GLU A 71 -11.86 -1.78 8.84
CA GLU A 71 -12.14 -3.16 9.23
C GLU A 71 -12.55 -3.99 8.01
N ALA A 72 -11.67 -4.89 7.59
CA ALA A 72 -11.84 -5.78 6.46
C ALA A 72 -10.84 -6.95 6.58
N PRO A 73 -11.18 -7.99 7.36
CA PRO A 73 -10.32 -9.15 7.55
C PRO A 73 -10.33 -10.07 6.32
N GLY A 74 -9.31 -10.91 6.19
CA GLY A 74 -9.19 -11.91 5.13
C GLY A 74 -7.89 -11.78 4.34
N SER A 75 -7.91 -12.25 3.10
CA SER A 75 -6.79 -12.12 2.16
C SER A 75 -6.59 -10.65 1.79
N ALA A 76 -5.40 -10.10 2.07
CA ALA A 76 -5.09 -8.69 1.85
C ALA A 76 -5.36 -8.26 0.40
N ASP A 77 -4.87 -9.02 -0.58
CA ASP A 77 -5.11 -8.79 -2.01
C ASP A 77 -6.60 -8.72 -2.36
N ASP A 78 -7.38 -9.70 -1.90
CA ASP A 78 -8.80 -9.81 -2.24
C ASP A 78 -9.60 -8.67 -1.61
N VAL A 79 -9.26 -8.33 -0.37
CA VAL A 79 -9.82 -7.19 0.35
C VAL A 79 -9.48 -5.88 -0.34
N LEU A 80 -8.23 -5.68 -0.77
CA LEU A 80 -7.81 -4.48 -1.49
C LEU A 80 -8.56 -4.32 -2.82
N ILE A 81 -8.74 -5.40 -3.58
CA ILE A 81 -9.53 -5.37 -4.82
C ILE A 81 -10.99 -5.02 -4.53
N ALA A 82 -11.62 -5.69 -3.54
CA ALA A 82 -13.01 -5.46 -3.19
C ALA A 82 -13.25 -4.02 -2.69
N LEU A 83 -12.36 -3.51 -1.84
CA LEU A 83 -12.41 -2.14 -1.34
C LEU A 83 -12.12 -1.12 -2.44
N GLY A 84 -11.17 -1.40 -3.33
CA GLY A 84 -10.84 -0.51 -4.45
C GLY A 84 -12.04 -0.28 -5.37
N LYS A 85 -12.82 -1.35 -5.64
CA LYS A 85 -14.10 -1.23 -6.35
C LYS A 85 -15.13 -0.44 -5.56
N ARG A 86 -15.35 -0.81 -4.30
CA ARG A 86 -16.43 -0.25 -3.46
C ARG A 86 -16.23 1.23 -3.17
N LEU A 87 -14.98 1.66 -2.99
CA LEU A 87 -14.61 3.03 -2.63
C LEU A 87 -14.18 3.86 -3.85
N GLU A 88 -14.16 3.27 -5.04
CA GLU A 88 -13.64 3.86 -6.28
C GLU A 88 -12.22 4.44 -6.07
N ALA A 89 -11.41 3.74 -5.28
CA ALA A 89 -10.09 4.17 -4.85
C ALA A 89 -9.01 3.30 -5.52
N PRO A 90 -7.93 3.90 -6.04
CA PRO A 90 -6.79 3.13 -6.50
C PRO A 90 -6.08 2.44 -5.33
N VAL A 91 -5.35 1.37 -5.67
CA VAL A 91 -4.49 0.66 -4.72
C VAL A 91 -3.02 0.98 -5.00
N PHE A 92 -2.30 1.46 -4.00
CA PHE A 92 -0.85 1.64 -4.06
C PHE A 92 -0.15 0.33 -3.70
N THR A 93 0.45 -0.31 -4.71
CA THR A 93 1.24 -1.54 -4.56
C THR A 93 2.29 -1.63 -5.68
N ASN A 94 3.47 -2.17 -5.39
CA ASN A 94 4.44 -2.54 -6.44
C ASN A 94 4.38 -4.03 -6.81
N ASP A 95 3.44 -4.80 -6.26
CA ASP A 95 3.30 -6.20 -6.62
C ASP A 95 2.71 -6.33 -8.04
N VAL A 96 3.49 -6.90 -8.96
CA VAL A 96 3.12 -7.03 -10.37
C VAL A 96 1.90 -7.95 -10.56
N ILE A 97 1.75 -8.98 -9.72
CA ILE A 97 0.63 -9.92 -9.77
C ILE A 97 -0.64 -9.20 -9.30
N LEU A 98 -0.61 -8.52 -8.15
CA LEU A 98 -1.75 -7.77 -7.64
C LEU A 98 -2.18 -6.67 -8.61
N ARG A 99 -1.24 -5.92 -9.20
CA ARG A 99 -1.55 -4.90 -10.22
C ARG A 99 -2.28 -5.47 -11.44
N LYS A 100 -1.85 -6.63 -11.93
CA LYS A 100 -2.55 -7.31 -13.04
C LYS A 100 -3.98 -7.68 -12.65
N ARG A 101 -4.17 -8.17 -11.43
CA ARG A 101 -5.50 -8.51 -10.89
C ARG A 101 -6.38 -7.26 -10.76
N LEU A 102 -5.87 -6.18 -10.14
CA LEU A 102 -6.57 -4.90 -10.02
C LEU A 102 -7.04 -4.38 -11.38
N LYS A 103 -6.15 -4.39 -12.38
CA LYS A 103 -6.49 -3.97 -13.75
C LYS A 103 -7.58 -4.84 -14.38
N ALA A 104 -7.51 -6.16 -14.23
CA ALA A 104 -8.55 -7.07 -14.72
C ALA A 104 -9.91 -6.82 -14.06
N GLU A 105 -9.89 -6.36 -12.82
CA GLU A 105 -11.05 -6.06 -12.00
C GLU A 105 -11.53 -4.60 -12.12
N GLY A 106 -10.92 -3.79 -13.01
CA GLY A 106 -11.30 -2.40 -13.25
C GLY A 106 -10.85 -1.42 -12.16
N VAL A 107 -9.96 -1.83 -11.26
CA VAL A 107 -9.39 -1.00 -10.19
C VAL A 107 -8.05 -0.44 -10.65
N ARG A 108 -7.86 0.88 -10.52
CA ARG A 108 -6.57 1.52 -10.85
C ARG A 108 -5.52 1.16 -9.81
N SER A 109 -4.25 1.14 -10.24
CA SER A 109 -3.13 0.96 -9.34
C SER A 109 -2.18 2.15 -9.38
N ILE A 110 -1.59 2.47 -8.23
CA ILE A 110 -0.47 3.39 -8.09
C ILE A 110 0.77 2.55 -7.80
N PHE A 111 1.90 2.88 -8.41
CA PHE A 111 3.13 2.11 -8.26
C PHE A 111 4.36 2.98 -8.52
N MET A 112 5.52 2.48 -8.12
CA MET A 112 6.83 3.06 -8.38
C MET A 112 7.22 2.81 -9.83
N ARG A 113 7.39 3.87 -10.64
CA ARG A 113 7.96 3.74 -12.01
C ARG A 113 9.47 3.98 -12.05
N SER A 114 10.01 4.68 -11.05
CA SER A 114 11.43 4.96 -10.90
C SER A 114 11.79 4.98 -9.42
N ARG A 115 13.07 5.10 -9.06
CA ARG A 115 13.50 5.10 -7.65
C ARG A 115 12.88 6.21 -6.79
N HIS A 116 12.31 7.25 -7.41
CA HIS A 116 11.86 8.45 -6.69
C HIS A 116 10.47 8.97 -7.07
N LYS A 117 9.69 8.25 -7.88
CA LYS A 117 8.37 8.74 -8.33
C LYS A 117 7.31 7.67 -8.37
N LEU A 118 6.12 8.05 -7.88
CA LEU A 118 4.88 7.30 -8.06
C LEU A 118 4.16 7.72 -9.33
N GLU A 119 3.55 6.73 -9.98
CA GLU A 119 2.66 6.90 -11.13
C GLU A 119 1.41 6.04 -10.99
N MET A 120 0.41 6.33 -11.82
CA MET A 120 -0.87 5.64 -11.86
C MET A 120 -1.09 5.04 -13.25
N ASP A 121 -1.73 3.86 -13.29
CA ASP A 121 -2.16 3.19 -14.51
C ASP A 121 -3.41 3.81 -15.17
#